data_AF-A0A2D7ZGB4-F1
#
_entry.id   AF-A0A2D7ZGB4-F1
#
_cell.length_a   1.000
_cell.length_b   1.000
_cell.length_c   1.000
_cell.angle_alpha   90.00
_cell.angle_beta   90.00
_cell.angle_gamma   90.00
#
_symmetry.space_group_name_H-M   'P 1'
#
loop_
_entity.id
_entity.type
_entity.pdbx_description
1 polymer ?
#
loop_
_entity_poly.entity_id
_entity_poly.type
_entity_poly.pdbx_seq_one_letter_code
_entity_poly.pdbx_strand_id
1 'polypeptide(L)' 'MFAIQCCFCATGIDKPRSEGVEISLVAMRKDPPGQALYAHIDCLERCFAPTLAPQTPFDALAFAPD' A
#
# COMPACT_ATOMS: atom_id res chain seq x y z
N MET A 1 -17.08 10.33 5.69
CA MET A 1 -16.81 8.98 5.18
C MET A 1 -15.60 9.11 4.27
N PHE A 2 -14.45 8.54 4.65
CA PHE A 2 -13.28 8.56 3.77
C PHE A 2 -13.53 7.57 2.62
N ALA A 3 -13.24 7.98 1.38
CA ALA A 3 -13.44 7.10 0.23
C ALA A 3 -12.42 5.94 0.19
N ILE A 4 -11.28 6.10 0.87
CA ILE A 4 -10.16 5.17 0.89
C ILE A 4 -9.62 5.05 2.32
N GLN A 5 -9.37 3.82 2.76
CA GLN A 5 -8.85 3.48 4.09
C GLN A 5 -7.53 2.74 3.95
N CYS A 6 -6.56 3.07 4.81
CA CYS A 6 -5.29 2.38 4.89
C CYS A 6 -5.50 0.94 5.41
N CYS A 7 -4.97 -0.05 4.70
CA CYS A 7 -5.11 -1.47 5.04
C CYS A 7 -4.30 -1.88 6.29
N PHE A 8 -3.34 -1.06 6.74
CA PHE A 8 -2.52 -1.33 7.93
C PHE A 8 -3.10 -0.70 9.21
N CYS A 9 -3.39 0.60 9.19
CA CYS A 9 -3.82 1.33 10.39
C CYS A 9 -5.33 1.56 10.49
N ALA A 10 -6.10 1.09 9.50
CA ALA A 10 -7.55 1.25 9.39
C ALA A 10 -8.05 2.72 9.42
N THR A 11 -7.15 3.69 9.27
CA THR A 11 -7.48 5.12 9.25
C THR A 11 -7.69 5.60 7.82
N GLY A 12 -8.49 6.65 7.64
CA GLY A 12 -8.72 7.28 6.34
C GLY A 12 -7.45 7.82 5.71
N ILE A 13 -7.40 7.80 4.38
CA ILE A 13 -6.36 8.49 3.60
C ILE A 13 -6.99 9.75 3.01
N ASP A 14 -6.63 10.91 3.55
CA ASP A 14 -7.22 12.20 3.16
C ASP A 14 -6.75 12.66 1.79
N LYS A 15 -5.46 12.41 1.47
CA LYS A 15 -4.87 12.74 0.17
C LYS A 15 -4.30 11.47 -0.49
N PRO A 16 -5.14 10.63 -1.11
CA PRO A 16 -4.70 9.39 -1.74
C PRO A 16 -3.61 9.61 -2.81
N ARG A 17 -3.63 10.76 -3.49
CA ARG A 17 -2.64 11.16 -4.50
C ARG A 17 -1.37 11.79 -3.93
N SER A 18 -1.09 11.69 -2.63
CA SER A 18 0.10 12.31 -2.03
C SER A 18 0.61 11.54 -0.83
N GLU A 19 -0.31 10.94 -0.09
CA GLU A 19 -0.04 10.24 1.16
C GLU A 19 -0.33 8.74 1.03
N GLY A 20 -0.92 8.30 -0.09
CA GLY A 20 -1.39 6.93 -0.31
C GLY A 20 -0.68 6.23 -1.46
N VAL A 21 -0.54 4.91 -1.31
CA VAL A 21 -0.05 3.99 -2.34
C VAL A 21 -1.13 2.96 -2.62
N GLU A 22 -1.44 2.74 -3.90
CA GLU A 22 -2.31 1.66 -4.35
C GLU A 22 -1.50 0.36 -4.47
N ILE A 23 -1.96 -0.69 -3.80
CA ILE A 23 -1.34 -2.02 -3.79
C ILE A 23 -2.30 -2.95 -4.52
N SER A 24 -1.92 -3.36 -5.72
CA SER A 24 -2.66 -4.37 -6.48
C SER A 24 -2.25 -5.77 -6.01
N LEU A 25 -3.14 -6.47 -5.31
CA LEU A 25 -2.95 -7.88 -4.97
C LEU A 25 -3.35 -8.76 -6.15
N VAL A 26 -2.35 -9.30 -6.86
CA VAL A 26 -2.58 -10.25 -7.95
C VAL A 26 -2.46 -11.67 -7.40
N ALA A 27 -3.59 -12.37 -7.31
CA ALA A 27 -3.58 -13.80 -6.99
C ALA A 27 -3.00 -14.59 -8.17
N MET A 28 -2.03 -15.49 -7.91
CA MET A 28 -1.41 -16.34 -8.95
C MET A 28 -2.39 -17.36 -9.58
N ARG A 29 -3.60 -17.52 -9.06
CA ARG A 29 -4.62 -18.39 -9.64
C ARG A 29 -5.91 -17.60 -9.87
N LYS A 30 -6.39 -17.69 -11.11
CA LYS A 30 -7.63 -17.12 -11.67
C LYS A 30 -8.76 -17.08 -10.65
N ASP A 31 -9.37 -15.90 -10.57
CA ASP A 31 -10.61 -15.58 -9.86
C ASP A 31 -10.55 -15.69 -8.32
N PRO A 32 -10.88 -14.61 -7.58
CA PRO A 32 -11.46 -13.35 -8.04
C PRO A 32 -10.45 -12.41 -8.74
N PRO A 33 -10.91 -11.36 -9.47
CA PRO A 33 -10.03 -10.32 -9.99
C PRO A 33 -9.21 -9.70 -8.85
N GLY A 34 -7.97 -9.29 -9.16
CA GLY A 34 -7.06 -8.74 -8.16
C GLY A 34 -7.73 -7.65 -7.32
N GLN A 35 -7.44 -7.66 -6.02
CA GLN A 35 -7.99 -6.68 -5.08
C GLN A 35 -7.05 -5.48 -4.99
N ALA A 36 -7.59 -4.28 -5.20
CA ALA A 36 -6.87 -3.04 -4.90
C ALA A 36 -6.98 -2.75 -3.39
N LEU A 37 -5.83 -2.66 -2.73
CA LEU A 37 -5.70 -2.14 -1.37
C LEU A 37 -5.02 -0.77 -1.42
N TYR A 38 -5.19 0.02 -0.37
CA TYR A 38 -4.50 1.29 -0.23
C TYR A 38 -3.77 1.34 1.12
N ALA A 39 -2.59 1.95 1.15
CA ALA A 39 -1.83 2.16 2.37
C ALA A 39 -1.27 3.59 2.42
N HIS A 40 -1.12 4.17 3.60
CA HIS A 40 -0.26 5.35 3.74
C HIS A 40 1.18 4.99 3.40
N ILE A 41 1.93 5.89 2.78
CA ILE A 41 3.37 5.70 2.49
C ILE A 41 4.13 5.29 3.77
N ASP A 42 3.90 6.01 4.87
CA ASP A 42 4.52 5.73 6.17
C ASP A 42 4.13 4.35 6.73
N CYS A 43 2.87 3.94 6.54
CA CYS A 43 2.41 2.63 6.99
C CYS A 43 2.99 1.51 6.14
N LEU A 44 3.11 1.72 4.83
CA LEU A 44 3.73 0.79 3.92
C LEU A 44 5.20 0.57 4.28
N GLU A 45 5.96 1.65 4.51
CA GLU A 45 7.36 1.57 4.94
C GLU A 45 7.50 0.81 6.26
N ARG A 46 6.69 1.15 7.27
CA ARG A 46 6.81 0.53 8.60
C ARG A 46 6.36 -0.93 8.65
N CYS A 47 5.31 -1.29 7.93
CA CYS A 47 4.68 -2.60 8.05
C CYS A 47 5.12 -3.59 6.96
N PHE A 48 5.40 -3.11 5.75
CA PHE A 48 5.73 -3.97 4.61
C PHE A 48 7.25 -4.08 4.39
N ALA A 49 8.01 -2.99 4.51
CA ALA A 49 9.46 -3.02 4.30
C ALA A 49 10.18 -4.10 5.13
N PRO A 50 9.88 -4.31 6.43
CA PRO A 50 10.53 -5.37 7.21
C PRO A 50 10.28 -6.78 6.68
N THR A 51 9.17 -7.00 5.98
CA THR A 51 8.83 -8.30 5.37
C THR A 51 9.69 -8.59 4.13
N LEU A 52 10.10 -7.55 3.40
CA LEU A 52 10.96 -7.66 2.21
C LEU A 52 12.45 -7.59 2.54
N ALA A 53 12.80 -6.91 3.64
CA ALA A 53 14.15 -6.46 3.96
C ALA A 53 15.26 -7.54 4.02
N PRO A 54 15.06 -8.84 4.29
CA PRO A 54 16.18 -9.77 4.12
C PRO A 54 16.50 -10.06 2.65
N GLN A 55 15.58 -9.81 1.70
CA GLN A 55 15.70 -10.23 0.30
C GLN A 55 15.72 -9.08 -0.71
N THR A 56 15.14 -7.92 -0.38
CA THR A 56 15.01 -6.80 -1.32
C THR A 56 15.01 -5.47 -0.58
N PRO A 57 15.91 -4.53 -0.93
CA PRO A 57 15.81 -3.15 -0.46
C PRO A 57 14.46 -2.57 -0.86
N PHE A 58 13.75 -1.99 0.10
CA PHE A 58 12.44 -1.40 -0.12
C PHE A 58 12.47 0.07 0.29
N ASP A 59 11.87 0.92 -0.54
CA ASP A 59 11.70 2.35 -0.30
C ASP A 59 10.28 2.73 -0.68
N ALA A 60 9.41 2.96 0.31
CA ALA A 60 8.03 3.35 0.06
C ALA A 60 7.90 4.71 -0.64
N LEU A 61 8.88 5.62 -0.49
CA LEU A 61 8.83 6.94 -1.11
C LEU A 61 9.00 6.88 -2.62
N ALA A 62 9.60 5.81 -3.16
CA ALA A 62 9.68 5.58 -4.60
C ALA A 62 8.29 5.41 -5.26
N PHE A 63 7.24 5.15 -4.45
CA PHE A 63 5.86 5.05 -4.90
C PHE A 63 5.04 6.32 -4.61
N ALA A 64 5.66 7.35 -4.02
CA ALA A 64 5.02 8.64 -3.83
C ALA A 64 4.82 9.29 -5.21
N PRO A 65 3.63 9.84 -5.49
CA PRO A 65 3.38 10.60 -6.71
C PRO A 65 4.19 11.91 -6.72
N ASP A 66 4.69 12.27 -7.91
CA ASP A 66 5.41 13.54 -8.19
C ASP A 66 4.59 14.81 -7.84
#